data_AF-A0A527ZUS6-F1
#
_entry.id   AF-A0A527ZUS6-F1
#
_cell.length_a   1.000
_cell.length_b   1.000
_cell.length_c   1.000
_cell.angle_alpha   90.00
_cell.angle_beta   90.00
_cell.angle_gamma   90.00
#
_symmetry.space_group_name_H-M   'P 1'
#
loop_
_entity.id
_entity.type
_entity.pdbx_description
1 polymer ?
#
loop_
_entity_poly.entity_id
_entity_poly.type
_entity_poly.pdbx_seq_one_letter_code
_entity_poly.pdbx_strand_id
1 'polypeptide(L)' 'ELPDGGPTNELEELVWLPLAKAKEADVPDITRAILEELEKRLVDDPLLRPGGSVPFYRLIGNRFVREIL' A
#
# COMPACT_ATOMS: atom_id res chain seq x y z
N GLU A 1 -13.89 21.33 -3.96
CA GLU A 1 -13.07 22.41 -4.53
C GLU A 1 -12.66 23.34 -3.39
N LEU A 2 -11.42 23.81 -3.38
CA LEU A 2 -10.96 24.79 -2.40
C LEU A 2 -11.69 26.12 -2.62
N PRO A 3 -11.81 26.99 -1.59
CA PRO A 3 -12.49 28.29 -1.70
C PRO A 3 -12.01 29.16 -2.87
N ASP A 4 -10.75 28.98 -3.30
CA ASP A 4 -10.11 29.71 -4.40
C ASP A 4 -9.92 28.88 -5.69
N GLY A 5 -10.50 27.68 -5.77
CA GLY A 5 -10.59 26.91 -7.03
C GLY A 5 -9.28 26.35 -7.61
N GLY A 6 -8.18 26.30 -6.85
CA GLY A 6 -6.90 25.74 -7.29
C GLY A 6 -6.71 24.25 -6.96
N PRO A 7 -5.79 23.54 -7.65
CA PRO A 7 -5.38 22.20 -7.27
C PRO A 7 -4.79 22.20 -5.85
N THR A 8 -5.05 21.13 -5.09
CA THR A 8 -4.55 20.99 -3.71
C THR A 8 -3.05 20.67 -3.67
N ASN A 9 -2.44 20.35 -4.82
CA ASN A 9 -1.10 19.77 -4.97
C ASN A 9 -0.87 18.49 -4.15
N GLU A 10 -1.94 17.83 -3.68
CA GLU A 10 -1.83 16.60 -2.88
C GLU A 10 -1.74 15.35 -3.78
N LEU A 11 -2.48 15.33 -4.89
CA LEU A 11 -2.47 14.24 -5.86
C LEU A 11 -2.59 14.82 -7.27
N GLU A 12 -1.49 14.79 -8.03
CA GLU A 12 -1.41 15.39 -9.35
C GLU A 12 -1.32 14.34 -10.47
N GLU A 13 -0.57 13.26 -10.23
CA GLU A 13 -0.30 12.22 -11.21
C GLU A 13 -0.74 10.83 -10.71
N LEU A 14 -1.61 10.17 -11.47
CA LEU A 14 -2.11 8.84 -11.18
C LEU A 14 -1.69 7.86 -12.28
N VAL A 15 -1.02 6.78 -11.87
CA VAL A 15 -0.58 5.72 -12.78
C VAL A 15 -1.04 4.36 -12.28
N TRP A 16 -1.33 3.46 -13.22
CA TRP A 16 -1.60 2.06 -12.95
C TRP A 16 -0.39 1.23 -13.34
N LEU A 17 0.22 0.58 -12.36
CA LEU A 17 1.42 -0.24 -12.57
C LEU A 17 1.09 -1.72 -12.29
N PRO A 18 1.65 -2.65 -13.09
CA PRO A 18 1.74 -4.04 -12.67
C PRO A 18 2.43 -4.15 -11.31
N LEU A 19 2.02 -5.09 -10.46
CA LEU A 19 2.51 -5.18 -9.08
C LEU A 19 4.04 -5.27 -8.99
N ALA A 20 4.68 -6.00 -9.92
CA ALA A 20 6.14 -6.07 -10.02
C ALA A 20 6.78 -4.69 -10.24
N LYS A 21 6.16 -3.82 -11.04
CA LYS A 21 6.63 -2.46 -11.30
C LYS A 21 6.29 -1.48 -10.19
N ALA A 22 5.15 -1.65 -9.53
CA ALA A 22 4.78 -0.84 -8.36
C ALA A 22 5.82 -0.99 -7.23
N LYS A 23 6.38 -2.20 -7.05
CA LYS A 23 7.48 -2.46 -6.10
C LYS A 23 8.82 -1.85 -6.48
N GLU A 24 8.98 -1.28 -7.68
CA GLU A 24 10.20 -0.57 -8.11
C GLU A 24 10.04 0.96 -8.01
N ALA A 25 8.81 1.45 -7.79
CA ALA A 25 8.54 2.88 -7.70
C ALA A 25 9.20 3.53 -6.46
N ASP A 26 9.38 4.83 -6.54
CA ASP A 26 9.79 5.66 -5.41
C ASP A 26 8.60 5.82 -4.45
N VAL A 27 8.44 4.82 -3.58
CA VAL A 27 7.38 4.76 -2.58
C VAL A 27 8.00 4.53 -1.21
N PRO A 28 7.36 5.03 -0.13
CA PRO A 28 7.80 4.76 1.23
C PRO A 28 7.92 3.26 1.52
N ASP A 29 8.85 2.90 2.41
CA ASP A 29 9.13 1.49 2.76
C ASP A 29 7.89 0.72 3.19
N ILE A 30 6.99 1.36 3.95
CA ILE A 30 5.75 0.73 4.38
C ILE A 30 4.86 0.37 3.18
N THR A 31 4.77 1.23 2.18
CA THR A 31 3.99 0.95 0.96
C THR A 31 4.58 -0.23 0.22
N ARG A 32 5.92 -0.29 0.09
CA ARG A 32 6.62 -1.42 -0.53
C ARG A 32 6.34 -2.74 0.20
N ALA A 33 6.38 -2.75 1.53
CA ALA A 33 6.06 -3.92 2.35
C ALA A 33 4.63 -4.40 2.15
N ILE A 34 3.66 -3.49 2.02
CA ILE A 34 2.26 -3.84 1.73
C ILE A 34 2.10 -4.43 0.32
N LEU A 35 2.83 -3.93 -0.68
CA LEU A 35 2.80 -4.50 -2.04
C LEU A 35 3.34 -5.94 -2.08
N GLU A 36 4.40 -6.24 -1.33
CA GLU A 36 4.94 -7.61 -1.19
C GLU A 36 3.96 -8.57 -0.52
N GLU A 37 3.26 -8.08 0.50
CA GLU A 37 2.23 -8.85 1.20
C GLU A 37 1.01 -9.12 0.32
N LEU A 38 0.59 -8.12 -0.47
CA LEU A 38 -0.46 -8.28 -1.47
C LEU A 38 -0.09 -9.34 -2.50
N GLU A 39 1.15 -9.32 -3.01
CA GLU A 39 1.63 -10.32 -3.98
C GLU A 39 1.53 -11.74 -3.42
N LYS A 40 1.95 -11.95 -2.16
CA LYS A 40 1.81 -13.24 -1.47
C LYS A 40 0.36 -13.64 -1.33
N ARG A 41 -0.51 -12.73 -0.89
CA ARG A 41 -1.94 -13.02 -0.72
C ARG A 41 -2.61 -13.41 -2.03
N LEU A 42 -2.24 -12.79 -3.15
CA LEU A 42 -2.81 -13.10 -4.46
C LEU A 42 -2.48 -14.52 -4.95
N VAL A 43 -1.41 -15.14 -4.45
CA VAL A 43 -1.09 -16.55 -4.74
C VAL A 43 -2.16 -17.49 -4.17
N ASP A 44 -2.62 -17.21 -2.95
CA ASP A 44 -3.57 -18.06 -2.23
C ASP A 44 -5.05 -17.64 -2.44
N ASP A 45 -5.29 -16.33 -2.56
CA ASP A 45 -6.62 -15.72 -2.72
C ASP A 45 -6.61 -14.67 -3.84
N PRO A 46 -6.59 -15.10 -5.12
CA PRO A 46 -6.55 -14.19 -6.28
C PRO A 46 -7.80 -13.33 -6.43
N LEU A 47 -8.90 -13.67 -5.75
CA LEU A 47 -10.14 -12.90 -5.76
C LEU A 47 -10.23 -11.90 -4.60
N LEU A 48 -9.24 -11.88 -3.70
CA LEU A 48 -9.17 -10.99 -2.53
C LEU A 48 -10.50 -10.97 -1.75
N ARG A 49 -11.00 -12.16 -1.40
CA ARG A 49 -12.28 -12.30 -0.70
C ARG A 49 -12.24 -11.58 0.65
N PRO A 50 -13.33 -10.90 1.04
CA PRO A 50 -13.43 -10.26 2.35
C PRO A 50 -13.28 -11.27 3.51
N GLY A 51 -12.79 -10.81 4.66
CA GLY A 51 -12.70 -11.60 5.89
C GLY A 51 -11.40 -12.43 6.05
N GLY A 52 -10.47 -12.35 5.11
CA GLY A 52 -9.13 -12.90 5.29
C GLY A 52 -8.29 -12.10 6.30
N SER A 53 -7.28 -12.74 6.88
CA SER A 53 -6.33 -12.15 7.82
C SER A 53 -5.74 -10.84 7.29
N VAL A 54 -5.58 -9.85 8.18
CA VAL A 54 -5.05 -8.55 7.83
C VAL A 54 -3.69 -8.33 8.49
N PRO A 55 -2.61 -8.16 7.71
CA PRO A 55 -1.32 -7.82 8.25
C PRO A 55 -1.34 -6.37 8.74
N PHE A 56 -1.06 -6.18 10.02
CA PHE A 56 -1.01 -4.89 10.69
C PHE A 56 0.43 -4.51 10.98
N TYR A 57 0.87 -3.40 10.41
CA TYR A 57 2.22 -2.87 10.58
C TYR A 57 2.21 -1.61 11.43
N ARG A 58 3.15 -1.52 12.37
CA ARG A 58 3.37 -0.32 13.18
C ARG A 58 4.86 -0.11 13.46
N LEU A 59 5.23 1.14 13.75
CA LEU A 59 6.56 1.50 14.21
C LEU A 59 6.58 1.65 15.73
N ILE A 60 7.48 0.93 16.40
CA ILE A 60 7.73 1.07 17.85
C ILE A 60 9.23 1.26 18.06
N GLY A 61 9.64 2.43 18.55
CA GLY A 61 11.06 2.70 18.83
C GLY A 61 11.98 2.42 17.63
N ASN A 62 11.59 2.93 16.45
CA ASN A 62 12.31 2.73 15.18
C ASN A 62 12.41 1.25 14.71
N ARG A 63 11.55 0.37 15.23
CA ARG A 63 11.40 -1.01 14.78
C ARG A 63 10.04 -1.20 14.13
N PHE A 64 10.03 -1.80 12.94
CA PHE A 64 8.80 -2.28 12.33
C PHE A 64 8.31 -3.53 13.06
N VAL A 65 7.05 -3.49 13.48
CA VAL A 65 6.34 -4.63 14.08
C VAL A 65 5.22 -5.03 13.13
N ARG A 66 5.14 -6.32 12.81
CA ARG A 66 4.09 -6.94 11.99
C ARG A 66 3.28 -7.89 12.86
N GLU A 67 1.98 -7.68 12.91
CA GLU A 67 0.99 -8.52 13.59
C GLU A 67 -0.05 -8.98 12.57
N ILE A 68 -0.81 -10.04 12.87
CA ILE A 68 -1.96 -10.47 12.07
C ILE A 68 -3.22 -10.21 12.90
N LEU A 69 -4.18 -9.49 12.31
CA LEU A 69 -5.52 -9.25 12.85
C LEU A 69 -6.55 -10.18 12.21
#